data_AF-A0A920A8E2-F1
#
_entry.id   AF-A0A920A8E2-F1
#
_cell.length_a   1.000
_cell.length_b   1.000
_cell.length_c   1.000
_cell.angle_alpha   90.00
_cell.angle_beta   90.00
_cell.angle_gamma   90.00
#
_symmetry.space_group_name_H-M   'P 1'
#
loop_
_entity.id
_entity.type
_entity.pdbx_description
1 polymer ?
#
loop_
_entity_poly.entity_id
_entity_poly.type
_entity_poly.pdbx_seq_one_letter_code
_entity_poly.pdbx_strand_id
1 'polypeptide(L)'
;MDYFSTLLRDDLGIYKDNSPVNYEVSYSRGISDGVYIANVHLYREDKSPFQPIIAELLISVVDPDSNKRRQILKTSKKLEEIGKEITVFQFELDKKGKLNNNSINNKYVMLRSGNKDVY
;
A
#
# COMPACT_ATOMS: atom_id res chain seq x y z
N MET A 1 -10.23 5.49 19.10
CA MET A 1 -9.16 4.48 19.27
C MET A 1 -8.51 4.40 17.92
N ASP A 2 -7.34 5.02 17.80
CA ASP A 2 -6.71 5.24 16.51
C ASP A 2 -5.96 3.98 16.10
N TYR A 3 -6.34 3.41 14.95
CA TYR A 3 -5.73 2.21 14.43
C TYR A 3 -4.52 2.59 13.60
N PHE A 4 -3.33 2.40 14.18
CA PHE A 4 -2.07 2.61 13.47
C PHE A 4 -1.78 1.41 12.56
N SER A 5 -1.45 1.70 11.30
CA SER A 5 -0.90 0.72 10.37
C SER A 5 0.60 0.56 10.63
N THR A 6 1.03 -0.67 10.89
CA THR A 6 2.45 -0.99 11.10
C THR A 6 3.00 -1.74 9.90
N LEU A 7 4.17 -1.31 9.41
CA LEU A 7 4.94 -2.07 8.44
C LEU A 7 5.57 -3.28 9.15
N LEU A 8 5.25 -4.49 8.68
CA LEU A 8 5.71 -5.74 9.32
C LEU A 8 6.98 -6.29 8.68
N ARG A 9 7.18 -6.01 7.39
CA ARG A 9 8.30 -6.52 6.61
C ARG A 9 8.65 -5.54 5.50
N ASP A 10 9.91 -5.13 5.48
CA ASP A 10 10.59 -4.43 4.39
C ASP A 10 11.60 -5.44 3.85
N ASP A 11 11.28 -6.14 2.76
CA ASP A 11 12.27 -6.97 2.09
C ASP A 11 13.22 -6.02 1.36
N LEU A 12 14.52 -6.07 1.66
CA LEU A 12 15.52 -5.19 1.03
C LEU A 12 15.85 -5.58 -0.43
N GLY A 13 15.04 -6.45 -1.03
CA GLY A 13 15.23 -6.99 -2.37
C GLY A 13 16.50 -7.82 -2.53
N ILE A 14 16.97 -7.90 -3.77
CA ILE A 14 17.99 -8.87 -4.24
C ILE A 14 19.41 -8.62 -3.70
N TYR A 15 19.65 -7.52 -2.97
CA TYR A 15 20.93 -7.27 -2.32
C TYR A 15 20.95 -8.00 -0.96
N LYS A 16 21.34 -9.29 -1.00
CA LYS A 16 21.35 -10.31 0.09
C LYS A 16 20.09 -11.19 0.23
N ASP A 17 19.11 -11.08 -0.66
CA ASP A 17 18.00 -12.05 -0.75
C ASP A 17 17.97 -12.71 -2.14
N ASN A 18 17.92 -14.04 -2.19
CA ASN A 18 17.83 -14.81 -3.44
C ASN A 18 16.37 -15.00 -3.91
N SER A 19 15.38 -14.47 -3.17
CA SER A 19 13.99 -14.44 -3.62
C SER A 19 13.85 -13.52 -4.85
N PRO A 20 13.25 -13.99 -5.95
CA PRO A 20 13.04 -13.18 -7.15
C PRO A 20 11.96 -12.09 -6.97
N VAL A 21 11.31 -12.01 -5.80
CA VAL A 21 10.21 -11.09 -5.53
C VAL A 21 10.39 -10.44 -4.17
N ASN A 22 10.31 -9.11 -4.14
CA ASN A 22 10.23 -8.30 -2.93
C ASN A 22 8.75 -8.10 -2.56
N TYR A 23 8.40 -8.35 -1.29
CA TYR A 23 7.07 -8.11 -0.76
C TYR A 23 7.13 -7.21 0.48
N GLU A 24 6.35 -6.13 0.44
CA GLU A 24 6.06 -5.30 1.60
C GLU A 24 4.66 -5.63 2.13
N VAL A 25 4.51 -5.69 3.46
CA VAL A 25 3.21 -5.92 4.11
C VAL A 25 2.97 -4.89 5.20
N SER A 26 1.85 -4.18 5.09
CA SER A 26 1.31 -3.28 6.10
C SER A 26 -0.05 -3.79 6.58
N TYR A 27 -0.30 -3.70 7.89
CA TYR A 27 -1.55 -4.16 8.49
C TYR A 27 -1.96 -3.32 9.69
N SER A 28 -3.26 -3.30 9.98
CA SER A 28 -3.85 -2.74 11.19
C SER A 28 -4.32 -3.86 12.13
N ARG A 29 -4.35 -3.59 13.45
CA ARG A 29 -4.90 -4.50 14.45
C ARG A 29 -6.41 -4.28 14.61
N GLY A 30 -7.17 -4.66 13.59
CA GLY A 30 -8.62 -4.47 13.52
C GLY A 30 -9.05 -3.57 12.35
N ILE A 31 -10.36 -3.38 12.22
CA ILE A 31 -10.99 -2.63 11.14
C ILE A 31 -11.68 -1.41 11.74
N SER A 32 -11.32 -0.23 11.25
CA SER A 32 -12.01 1.02 11.52
C SER A 32 -12.99 1.29 10.40
N ASP A 33 -14.15 1.83 10.71
CA ASP A 33 -14.98 2.43 9.67
C ASP A 33 -14.33 3.71 9.14
N GLY A 34 -14.37 3.89 7.82
CA GLY A 34 -13.89 5.11 7.17
C GLY A 34 -13.11 4.89 5.88
N VAL A 35 -12.40 5.94 5.47
CA VAL A 35 -11.63 5.98 4.23
C VAL A 35 -10.22 5.42 4.46
N TYR A 36 -9.86 4.48 3.60
CA TYR A 36 -8.54 3.87 3.50
C TYR A 36 -7.86 4.37 2.22
N ILE A 37 -6.56 4.65 2.32
CA ILE A 37 -5.74 5.11 1.20
C ILE A 37 -4.47 4.27 1.17
N ALA A 38 -4.16 3.72 -0.01
CA ALA A 38 -2.94 2.95 -0.26
C ALA A 38 -2.12 3.64 -1.35
N ASN A 39 -0.95 4.13 -0.96
CA ASN A 39 0.02 4.73 -1.87
C ASN A 39 1.19 3.79 -2.15
N VAL A 40 1.81 3.98 -3.31
CA VAL A 40 3.10 3.37 -3.67
C VAL A 40 4.05 4.47 -4.08
N HIS A 41 5.31 4.37 -3.67
CA HIS A 41 6.33 5.36 -3.96
C HIS A 41 7.59 4.66 -4.46
N LEU A 42 7.98 4.93 -5.71
CA LEU A 42 9.29 4.56 -6.23
C LEU A 42 10.35 5.50 -5.67
N TYR A 43 10.90 5.20 -4.49
CA TYR A 43 11.81 6.12 -3.80
C TYR A 43 13.16 6.26 -4.50
N ARG A 44 13.73 5.15 -4.97
CA ARG A 44 15.04 5.10 -5.63
C ARG A 44 15.10 3.89 -6.57
N GLU A 45 15.82 4.01 -7.67
CA GLU A 45 16.28 2.91 -8.51
C GLU A 45 17.71 3.26 -8.98
N ASP A 46 18.66 2.35 -8.76
CA ASP A 46 20.09 2.61 -8.98
C ASP A 46 20.58 2.12 -10.36
N LYS A 47 19.76 1.37 -11.10
CA LYS A 47 20.11 0.86 -12.44
C LYS A 47 20.01 1.94 -13.52
N SER A 48 20.98 1.94 -14.43
CA SER A 48 21.01 2.77 -15.64
C SER A 48 21.14 1.91 -16.90
N PRO A 49 20.30 2.08 -17.93
CA PRO A 49 19.17 3.01 -17.96
C PRO A 49 18.04 2.56 -17.01
N PHE A 50 17.25 3.52 -16.53
CA PHE A 50 16.07 3.25 -15.72
C PHE A 50 15.09 2.34 -16.47
N GLN A 51 14.55 1.33 -15.77
CA GLN A 51 13.49 0.47 -16.27
C GLN A 51 12.27 0.60 -15.34
N PRO A 52 11.06 0.81 -15.90
CA PRO A 52 9.85 0.86 -15.10
C PRO A 52 9.62 -0.40 -14.27
N ILE A 53 9.12 -0.22 -13.06
CA ILE A 53 8.83 -1.32 -12.12
C ILE A 53 7.32 -1.56 -12.08
N ILE A 54 6.92 -2.83 -12.14
CA ILE A 54 5.52 -3.22 -11.92
C ILE A 54 5.34 -3.55 -10.44
N ALA A 55 4.53 -2.74 -9.75
CA ALA A 55 4.13 -2.99 -8.37
C ALA A 55 2.74 -3.64 -8.33
N GLU A 56 2.64 -4.83 -7.75
CA GLU A 56 1.35 -5.50 -7.50
C GLU A 56 0.86 -5.16 -6.09
N LEU A 57 -0.37 -4.64 -5.98
CA LEU A 57 -1.01 -4.36 -4.70
C LEU A 57 -2.20 -5.28 -4.49
N LEU A 58 -2.28 -5.83 -3.29
CA LEU A 58 -3.35 -6.72 -2.84
C LEU A 58 -3.79 -6.29 -1.45
N ILE A 59 -5.09 -6.03 -1.28
CA ILE A 59 -5.68 -5.65 0.00
C ILE A 59 -6.60 -6.78 0.45
N SER A 60 -6.40 -7.23 1.69
CA SER A 60 -7.23 -8.25 2.34
C SER A 60 -7.75 -7.75 3.68
N VAL A 61 -8.93 -8.21 4.05
CA VAL A 61 -9.53 -8.02 5.38
C VAL A 61 -9.69 -9.36 6.06
N VAL A 62 -9.60 -9.37 7.39
CA VAL A 62 -9.98 -10.52 8.21
C VAL A 62 -11.37 -10.25 8.75
N ASP A 63 -12.32 -11.09 8.38
CA ASP A 63 -13.70 -10.98 8.84
C ASP A 63 -13.75 -11.17 10.37
N PRO A 64 -14.32 -10.21 11.13
CA PRO A 64 -14.25 -10.23 12.59
C PRO A 64 -15.11 -11.34 13.21
N ASP A 65 -16.14 -11.80 12.51
CA ASP A 65 -17.08 -12.81 13.01
C ASP A 65 -16.57 -14.23 12.74
N SER A 66 -15.95 -14.46 11.57
CA SER A 66 -15.52 -15.79 11.12
C SER A 66 -14.00 -16.02 11.17
N ASN A 67 -13.21 -14.97 11.44
CA ASN A 67 -11.74 -14.97 11.40
C ASN A 67 -11.15 -15.43 10.05
N LYS A 68 -11.95 -15.41 8.98
CA LYS A 68 -11.51 -15.77 7.62
C LYS A 68 -10.92 -14.55 6.92
N ARG A 69 -9.74 -14.73 6.31
CA ARG A 69 -9.14 -13.72 5.44
C ARG A 69 -9.82 -13.72 4.07
N ARG A 70 -10.15 -12.55 3.55
CA ARG A 70 -10.70 -12.35 2.21
C ARG A 70 -9.97 -11.20 1.50
N GLN A 71 -9.54 -11.45 0.27
CA GLN A 71 -9.04 -10.40 -0.61
C GLN A 71 -10.20 -9.53 -1.10
N ILE A 72 -10.03 -8.21 -1.04
CA ILE A 72 -11.06 -7.24 -1.43
C ILE A 72 -10.66 -6.39 -2.62
N LEU A 73 -9.36 -6.15 -2.83
CA LEU A 73 -8.84 -5.38 -3.96
C LEU A 73 -7.52 -5.99 -4.44
N LYS A 74 -7.29 -5.94 -5.75
CA LYS A 74 -6.01 -6.28 -6.37
C LYS A 74 -5.80 -5.43 -7.62
N THR A 75 -4.59 -4.93 -7.83
CA THR A 75 -4.20 -4.23 -9.06
C THR A 75 -2.69 -4.28 -9.25
N SER A 76 -2.23 -3.88 -10.44
CA SER A 76 -0.82 -3.67 -10.74
C SER A 76 -0.64 -2.25 -11.27
N LYS A 77 0.39 -1.55 -10.80
CA LYS A 77 0.74 -0.20 -11.25
C LYS A 77 2.16 -0.19 -11.78
N LYS A 78 2.34 0.46 -12.93
CA LYS A 78 3.65 0.73 -13.51
C LYS A 78 4.21 2.01 -12.89
N LEU A 79 5.37 1.91 -12.26
CA LEU A 79 6.10 3.02 -11.69
C LEU A 79 7.16 3.46 -12.70
N GLU A 80 6.99 4.65 -13.24
CA GLU A 80 7.79 5.14 -14.38
C GLU A 80 8.68 6.34 -14.02
N GLU A 81 8.58 6.85 -12.80
CA GLU A 81 9.24 8.07 -12.37
C GLU A 81 9.78 7.90 -10.94
N ILE A 82 11.09 8.06 -10.79
CA ILE A 82 11.77 8.00 -9.49
C ILE A 82 11.37 9.22 -8.65
N GLY A 83 11.11 9.01 -7.36
CA GLY A 83 10.66 10.03 -6.41
C GLY A 83 9.16 10.30 -6.45
N LYS A 84 8.40 9.61 -7.31
CA LYS A 84 6.96 9.80 -7.42
C LYS A 84 6.20 8.88 -6.48
N GLU A 85 5.30 9.48 -5.70
CA GLU A 85 4.24 8.79 -4.97
C GLU A 85 2.95 8.80 -5.80
N ILE A 86 2.26 7.67 -5.85
CA ILE A 86 0.93 7.56 -6.46
C ILE A 86 -0.06 6.95 -5.48
N THR A 87 -1.31 7.38 -5.55
CA THR A 87 -2.42 6.71 -4.87
C THR A 87 -2.93 5.58 -5.75
N VAL A 88 -2.85 4.35 -5.26
CA VAL A 88 -3.28 3.16 -5.99
C VAL A 88 -4.75 2.87 -5.69
N PHE A 89 -5.14 2.99 -4.42
CA PHE A 89 -6.51 2.85 -3.98
C PHE A 89 -6.86 3.93 -2.96
N GLN A 90 -8.06 4.50 -3.11
CA GLN A 90 -8.84 5.11 -2.05
C GLN A 90 -10.18 4.36 -2.01
N PHE A 91 -10.61 3.93 -0.83
CA PHE A 91 -11.82 3.13 -0.65
C PHE A 91 -12.34 3.23 0.78
N GLU A 92 -13.62 2.93 0.98
CA GLU A 92 -14.26 2.93 2.29
C GLU A 92 -14.57 1.50 2.76
N LEU A 93 -14.32 1.26 4.06
CA LEU A 93 -14.78 0.07 4.76
C LEU A 93 -15.76 0.46 5.87
N ASP A 94 -16.73 -0.41 6.13
CA ASP A 94 -17.52 -0.36 7.37
C ASP A 94 -16.82 -1.09 8.53
N LYS A 95 -17.43 -1.06 9.72
CA LYS A 95 -16.92 -1.72 10.94
C LYS A 95 -16.77 -3.24 10.82
N LYS A 96 -17.36 -3.87 9.80
CA LYS A 96 -17.26 -5.31 9.51
C LYS A 96 -16.24 -5.61 8.40
N GLY A 97 -15.58 -4.60 7.84
CA GLY A 97 -14.67 -4.76 6.71
C GLY A 97 -15.38 -4.96 5.38
N LYS A 98 -16.65 -4.55 5.27
CA LYS A 98 -17.35 -4.56 3.98
C LYS A 98 -16.93 -3.36 3.16
N LEU A 99 -16.48 -3.64 1.94
CA LEU A 99 -16.09 -2.63 0.96
C LEU A 99 -17.30 -1.92 0.38
N ASN A 100 -17.29 -0.59 0.40
CA ASN A 100 -18.18 0.23 -0.40
C ASN A 100 -17.64 0.32 -1.84
N ASN A 101 -18.14 -0.51 -2.76
CA ASN A 101 -17.64 -0.57 -4.13
C ASN A 101 -17.73 0.76 -4.89
N ASN A 102 -18.65 1.65 -4.52
CA ASN A 102 -18.82 2.95 -5.18
C ASN A 102 -17.79 4.00 -4.71
N SER A 103 -17.05 3.73 -3.64
CA SER A 103 -16.02 4.63 -3.10
C SER A 103 -14.65 4.47 -3.77
N ILE A 104 -14.45 3.38 -4.51
CA ILE A 104 -13.14 2.99 -5.06
C ILE A 104 -12.69 4.02 -6.08
N ASN A 105 -11.56 4.66 -5.82
CA ASN A 105 -10.91 5.57 -6.76
C ASN A 105 -9.38 5.60 -6.54
N ASN A 106 -8.70 6.45 -7.29
CA ASN A 106 -7.24 6.64 -7.23
C ASN A 106 -6.84 8.11 -7.29
N LYS A 107 -7.69 9.02 -6.78
CA LYS A 107 -7.35 10.44 -6.67
C LYS A 107 -6.13 10.58 -5.77
N TYR A 108 -5.12 11.30 -6.24
CA TYR A 108 -3.88 11.47 -5.48
C TYR A 108 -4.14 12.14 -4.14
N VAL A 109 -3.65 11.49 -3.07
CA VAL A 109 -3.59 12.02 -1.72
C VAL A 109 -2.17 11.83 -1.23
N MET A 110 -1.50 12.93 -0.88
CA MET A 110 -0.18 12.91 -0.28
C MET A 110 -0.28 12.34 1.14
N LEU A 111 0.29 11.14 1.36
CA LEU A 111 0.30 10.50 2.68
C LEU A 111 1.59 10.76 3.45
N ARG A 112 2.69 11.06 2.75
CA ARG A 112 3.95 11.47 3.37
C ARG A 112 4.02 12.99 3.46
N SER A 113 3.93 13.56 4.66
CA SER A 113 4.29 14.96 4.94
C SER A 113 5.63 15.01 5.68
N GLY A 114 6.69 14.51 5.05
CA GLY A 114 8.04 14.77 5.51
C GLY A 114 8.44 16.17 5.05
N ASN A 115 8.06 17.21 5.79
CA ASN A 115 8.79 18.47 5.67
C ASN A 115 10.22 18.16 6.08
N LYS A 116 11.15 18.26 5.12
CA LYS A 116 12.54 18.47 5.47
C LYS A 116 12.55 19.90 5.99
N ASP A 117 12.48 20.08 7.31
CA ASP A 117 12.74 21.39 7.90
C ASP A 117 14.11 21.82 7.39
N VAL A 118 14.11 22.82 6.51
CA VAL A 118 15.32 23.47 6.05
C VAL A 118 15.76 24.35 7.22
N TYR A 119 16.63 23.81 8.07
CA TYR A 119 17.47 24.61 8.96
C TYR A 119 18.70 25.10 8.20
#